data_AF-A0A1H4EFP5-F1
#
_entry.id   AF-A0A1H4EFP5-F1
#
_cell.length_a   1.000
_cell.length_b   1.000
_cell.length_c   1.000
_cell.angle_alpha   90.00
_cell.angle_beta   90.00
_cell.angle_gamma   90.00
#
_symmetry.space_group_name_H-M   'P 1'
#
loop_
_entity.id
_entity.type
_entity.pdbx_description
1 polymer ?
#
loop_
_entity_poly.entity_id
_entity_poly.type
_entity_poly.pdbx_seq_one_letter_code
_entity_poly.pdbx_strand_id
1 'polypeptide(L)'
;MKKALEFDAVLLKKPEMDAAYVEVPFDIKAIFGKSRLLVHATFDGEPYDGQVVKMGTSGHLIGVRKEIRLKIGKQPGDSVHVTLEEREKPKPAFTSVEEYIASYSGDIKKRMETLRQIILECSPEITEKISWGMATFVLNGNLVHFSGQKRHLGFYPTPSAIEAFKDRLEDYKYSKGAIQLPYNQPMPYELLREITQFRVQEQKQK
;
A
#
# COMPACT_ATOMS: atom_id res chain seq x y z
N MET A 1 -3.06 20.98 20.75
CA MET A 1 -3.16 19.82 21.67
C MET A 1 -3.53 18.61 20.84
N LYS A 2 -2.72 17.55 20.86
CA LYS A 2 -3.09 16.30 20.19
C LYS A 2 -4.23 15.66 20.98
N LYS A 3 -5.26 15.18 20.29
CA LYS A 3 -6.39 14.51 20.93
C LYS A 3 -5.95 13.07 21.25
N ALA A 4 -5.94 12.74 22.53
CA ALA A 4 -5.72 11.39 23.02
C ALA A 4 -7.05 10.82 23.54
N LEU A 5 -7.27 9.53 23.32
CA LEU A 5 -8.38 8.76 23.88
C LEU A 5 -7.80 7.65 24.75
N GLU A 6 -8.50 7.34 25.84
CA GLU A 6 -8.09 6.31 26.80
C GLU A 6 -9.34 5.58 27.28
N PHE A 7 -9.31 4.25 27.28
CA PHE A 7 -10.45 3.41 27.64
C PHE A 7 -10.02 1.95 27.86
N ASP A 8 -10.80 1.23 28.65
CA ASP A 8 -10.71 -0.22 28.73
C ASP A 8 -11.64 -0.88 27.71
N ALA A 9 -11.17 -1.94 27.07
CA ALA A 9 -11.97 -2.71 26.13
C ALA A 9 -11.67 -4.21 26.21
N VAL A 10 -12.64 -5.02 25.82
CA VAL A 10 -12.48 -6.48 25.75
C VAL A 10 -11.83 -6.86 24.43
N LEU A 11 -10.81 -7.73 24.48
CA LEU A 11 -10.22 -8.32 23.30
C LEU A 11 -11.22 -9.27 22.63
N LEU A 12 -11.60 -8.94 21.40
CA LEU A 12 -12.47 -9.76 20.56
C LEU A 12 -11.63 -10.49 19.51
N LYS A 13 -12.12 -11.64 19.03
CA LYS A 13 -11.50 -12.43 17.96
C LYS A 13 -12.58 -12.87 16.98
N LYS A 14 -12.26 -12.82 15.68
CA LYS A 14 -13.14 -13.43 14.67
C LYS A 14 -12.96 -14.95 14.70
N PRO A 15 -14.04 -15.76 14.72
CA PRO A 15 -13.94 -17.22 14.87
C PRO A 15 -13.00 -17.91 13.87
N GLU A 16 -12.94 -17.39 12.63
CA GLU A 16 -12.20 -18.00 11.53
C GLU A 16 -10.78 -17.41 11.33
N MET A 17 -10.34 -16.46 12.17
CA MET A 17 -9.06 -15.78 11.99
C MET A 17 -8.29 -15.65 13.31
N ASP A 18 -6.96 -15.77 13.30
CA ASP A 18 -6.13 -15.51 14.48
C ASP A 18 -6.01 -14.01 14.83
N ALA A 19 -6.70 -13.14 14.08
CA ALA A 19 -6.76 -11.70 14.29
C ALA A 19 -7.66 -11.36 15.48
N ALA A 20 -7.08 -10.72 16.50
CA ALA A 20 -7.82 -10.09 17.58
C ALA A 20 -7.92 -8.58 17.38
N TYR A 21 -8.93 -7.96 17.98
CA TYR A 21 -9.19 -6.54 17.91
C TYR A 21 -9.92 -6.06 19.16
N VAL A 22 -9.94 -4.76 19.38
CA VAL A 22 -10.80 -4.11 20.36
C VAL A 22 -11.74 -3.15 19.63
N GLU A 23 -12.97 -3.02 20.13
CA GLU A 23 -13.89 -2.00 19.68
C GLU A 23 -13.56 -0.68 20.37
N VAL A 24 -13.56 0.40 19.60
CA VAL A 24 -13.31 1.74 20.10
C VAL A 24 -14.67 2.35 20.45
N PRO A 25 -14.95 2.66 21.72
CA PRO A 25 -16.26 3.13 22.20
C PRO A 25 -16.56 4.59 21.81
N PHE A 26 -15.78 5.16 20.89
CA PHE A 26 -15.84 6.54 20.46
C PHE A 26 -16.18 6.65 18.97
N ASP A 27 -16.94 7.69 18.60
CA ASP A 27 -17.09 8.05 17.20
C ASP A 27 -15.85 8.80 16.71
N ILE A 28 -14.90 8.04 16.17
CA ILE A 28 -13.67 8.56 15.57
C ILE A 28 -13.95 9.59 14.47
N LYS A 29 -15.04 9.41 13.69
CA LYS A 29 -15.40 10.35 12.63
C LYS A 29 -15.87 11.68 13.22
N ALA A 30 -16.64 11.67 14.30
CA ALA A 30 -17.06 12.88 14.99
C ALA A 30 -15.88 13.61 15.68
N ILE A 31 -14.94 12.86 16.27
CA ILE A 31 -13.83 13.45 17.05
C ILE A 31 -12.69 13.95 16.14
N PHE A 32 -12.31 13.18 15.13
CA PHE A 32 -11.13 13.43 14.29
C PHE A 32 -11.47 13.80 12.84
N GLY A 33 -12.75 13.74 12.44
CA GLY A 33 -13.18 14.03 11.06
C GLY A 33 -12.81 12.94 10.04
N LYS A 34 -12.26 11.80 10.49
CA LYS A 34 -11.69 10.74 9.64
C LYS A 34 -12.32 9.39 9.97
N SER A 35 -12.63 8.57 8.96
CA SER A 35 -13.13 7.19 9.15
C SER A 35 -12.01 6.16 9.34
N ARG A 36 -10.78 6.55 9.01
CA ARG A 36 -9.54 5.80 9.26
C ARG A 36 -8.56 6.74 9.93
N LEU A 37 -8.12 6.39 11.13
CA LEU A 37 -7.23 7.21 11.94
C LEU A 37 -5.94 6.45 12.19
N LEU A 38 -4.80 7.01 11.76
CA LEU A 38 -3.49 6.52 12.17
C LEU A 38 -3.28 6.91 13.63
N VAL A 39 -2.79 5.98 14.44
CA VAL A 39 -2.62 6.20 15.88
C VAL A 39 -1.28 5.66 16.38
N HIS A 40 -0.72 6.35 17.36
CA HIS A 40 0.14 5.73 18.36
C HIS A 40 -0.79 5.16 19.43
N ALA A 41 -0.89 3.84 19.47
CA ALA A 41 -1.70 3.14 20.46
C ALA A 41 -0.81 2.52 21.54
N THR A 42 -1.37 2.28 22.72
CA THR A 42 -0.81 1.29 23.65
C THR A 42 -1.87 0.29 24.05
N PHE A 43 -1.45 -0.93 24.34
CA PHE A 43 -2.27 -1.98 24.93
C PHE A 43 -1.61 -2.40 26.23
N ASP A 44 -2.22 -2.11 27.38
CA ASP A 44 -1.61 -2.28 28.71
C ASP A 44 -0.16 -1.70 28.77
N GLY A 45 0.05 -0.56 28.12
CA GLY A 45 1.35 0.12 28.02
C GLY A 45 2.29 -0.39 26.92
N GLU A 46 2.02 -1.53 26.26
CA GLU A 46 2.81 -2.00 25.12
C GLU A 46 2.50 -1.15 23.88
N PRO A 47 3.50 -0.49 23.26
CA PRO A 47 3.28 0.44 22.16
C PRO A 47 2.93 -0.27 20.85
N TYR A 48 2.05 0.35 20.08
CA TYR A 48 1.61 -0.12 18.78
C TYR A 48 1.27 1.02 17.82
N ASP A 49 2.01 1.10 16.71
CA ASP A 49 1.63 1.96 15.60
C ASP A 49 0.64 1.24 14.70
N GLY A 50 -0.57 1.79 14.65
CA GLY A 50 -1.69 1.15 14.00
C GLY A 50 -2.63 2.11 13.30
N GLN A 51 -3.79 1.57 12.97
CA GLN A 51 -4.90 2.36 12.48
C GLN A 51 -6.21 1.88 13.09
N VAL A 52 -7.03 2.84 13.50
CA VAL A 52 -8.42 2.63 13.84
C VAL A 52 -9.23 2.68 12.55
N VAL A 53 -10.06 1.67 12.30
CA VAL A 53 -10.84 1.52 11.07
C VAL A 53 -12.28 1.17 11.38
N LYS A 54 -13.20 1.55 10.49
CA LYS A 54 -14.58 1.03 10.48
C LYS A 54 -14.67 -0.11 9.48
N MET A 55 -14.87 -1.35 9.94
CA MET A 55 -14.87 -2.54 9.07
C MET A 55 -15.99 -3.53 9.44
N GLY A 56 -17.15 -3.39 8.79
CA GLY A 56 -18.25 -4.37 8.88
C GLY A 56 -18.93 -4.46 10.26
N THR A 57 -18.61 -3.54 11.17
CA THR A 57 -19.15 -3.42 12.53
C THR A 57 -19.90 -2.10 12.68
N SER A 58 -20.75 -1.98 13.72
CA SER A 58 -21.43 -0.72 14.07
C SER A 58 -20.43 0.37 14.49
N GLY A 59 -19.35 -0.03 15.18
CA GLY A 59 -18.29 0.84 15.69
C GLY A 59 -16.97 0.81 14.91
N HIS A 60 -16.01 1.60 15.40
CA HIS A 60 -14.61 1.56 14.95
C HIS A 60 -13.83 0.50 15.74
N LEU A 61 -12.78 -0.06 15.15
CA LEU A 61 -11.94 -1.07 15.79
C LEU A 61 -10.47 -0.83 15.51
N ILE A 62 -9.61 -1.35 16.38
CA ILE A 62 -8.16 -1.44 16.19
C ILE A 62 -7.70 -2.87 16.43
N GLY A 63 -6.88 -3.39 15.52
CA GLY A 63 -6.35 -4.74 15.61
C GLY A 63 -5.25 -4.84 16.67
N VAL A 64 -5.27 -5.93 17.45
CA VAL A 64 -4.24 -6.25 18.45
C VAL A 64 -3.44 -7.44 17.96
N ARG A 65 -2.17 -7.20 17.64
CA ARG A 65 -1.30 -8.24 17.07
C ARG A 65 -1.07 -9.36 18.07
N LYS A 66 -0.85 -10.57 17.55
CA LYS A 66 -0.52 -11.76 18.36
C LYS A 66 0.71 -11.53 19.24
N GLU A 67 1.75 -10.90 18.70
CA GLU A 67 2.98 -10.58 19.44
C GLU A 67 2.72 -9.67 20.65
N ILE A 68 1.85 -8.67 20.52
CA ILE A 68 1.49 -7.75 21.61
C ILE A 68 0.69 -8.52 22.66
N ARG A 69 -0.35 -9.26 22.25
CA ARG A 69 -1.15 -10.11 23.16
C ARG A 69 -0.30 -11.04 24.02
N LEU A 70 0.68 -11.71 23.40
CA LEU A 70 1.62 -12.59 24.12
C LEU A 70 2.49 -11.81 25.11
N LYS A 71 2.97 -10.61 24.77
CA LYS A 71 3.78 -9.77 25.66
C LYS A 71 3.00 -9.27 26.88
N ILE A 72 1.75 -8.85 26.68
CA ILE A 72 0.90 -8.34 27.76
C ILE A 72 0.16 -9.46 28.53
N GLY A 73 0.33 -10.71 28.11
CA GLY A 73 -0.29 -11.87 28.75
C GLY A 73 -1.81 -11.92 28.61
N LYS A 74 -2.38 -11.41 27.51
CA LYS A 74 -3.83 -11.29 27.29
C LYS A 74 -4.31 -12.15 26.14
N GLN A 75 -5.51 -12.69 26.27
CA GLN A 75 -6.22 -13.48 25.26
C GLN A 75 -7.60 -12.89 24.95
N PRO A 76 -8.25 -13.31 23.84
CA PRO A 76 -9.63 -12.90 23.57
C PRO A 76 -10.55 -13.22 24.75
N GLY A 77 -11.36 -12.24 25.16
CA GLY A 77 -12.17 -12.26 26.37
C GLY A 77 -11.60 -11.42 27.52
N ASP A 78 -10.28 -11.16 27.53
CA ASP A 78 -9.67 -10.33 28.56
C ASP A 78 -9.91 -8.84 28.31
N SER A 79 -9.97 -8.07 29.40
CA SER A 79 -9.92 -6.61 29.35
C SER A 79 -8.50 -6.13 29.12
N VAL A 80 -8.33 -5.16 28.22
CA VAL A 80 -7.07 -4.47 27.93
C VAL A 80 -7.30 -2.96 28.02
N HIS A 81 -6.35 -2.27 28.65
CA HIS A 81 -6.33 -0.83 28.71
C HIS A 81 -5.72 -0.26 27.44
N VAL A 82 -6.44 0.62 26.76
CA VAL A 82 -6.08 1.13 25.43
C VAL A 82 -5.93 2.63 25.47
N THR A 83 -4.78 3.11 25.02
CA THR A 83 -4.59 4.54 24.73
C THR A 83 -4.45 4.73 23.23
N LEU A 84 -4.99 5.81 22.68
CA LEU A 84 -4.92 6.18 21.27
C LEU A 84 -4.57 7.65 21.13
N GLU A 85 -3.44 7.95 20.51
CA GLU A 85 -3.06 9.31 20.12
C GLU A 85 -3.05 9.40 18.59
N GLU A 86 -3.68 10.44 18.02
CA GLU A 86 -3.59 10.66 16.57
C GLU A 86 -2.13 10.79 16.12
N ARG A 87 -1.78 9.98 15.13
CA ARG A 87 -0.49 10.01 14.47
C ARG A 87 -0.63 10.68 13.11
N GLU A 88 0.29 11.59 12.82
CA GLU A 88 0.40 12.16 11.48
C GLU A 88 0.80 11.09 10.48
N LYS A 89 0.19 11.14 9.29
CA LYS A 89 0.66 10.31 8.19
C LYS A 89 2.10 10.78 7.87
N PRO A 90 3.09 9.87 7.82
CA PRO A 90 4.43 10.27 7.44
C PRO A 90 4.36 10.94 6.07
N LYS A 91 5.05 12.07 5.93
CA LYS A 91 5.17 12.76 4.65
C LYS A 91 5.75 11.78 3.64
N PRO A 92 5.17 11.69 2.42
CA PRO A 92 5.76 10.86 1.40
C PRO A 92 7.19 11.34 1.13
N ALA A 93 8.13 10.41 0.96
CA ALA A 93 9.53 10.74 0.69
C ALA A 93 9.71 11.52 -0.61
N PHE A 94 8.74 11.41 -1.51
CA PHE A 94 8.73 12.09 -2.81
C PHE A 94 7.32 12.62 -3.08
N THR A 95 7.26 13.78 -3.72
CA THR A 95 6.01 14.46 -4.08
C THR A 95 5.64 14.27 -5.55
N SER A 96 6.60 13.92 -6.41
CA SER A 96 6.39 13.64 -7.84
C SER A 96 7.19 12.43 -8.32
N VAL A 97 6.78 11.86 -9.47
CA VAL A 97 7.52 10.78 -10.14
C VAL A 97 8.90 11.25 -10.61
N GLU A 98 9.01 12.50 -11.03
CA GLU A 98 10.28 13.10 -11.42
C GLU A 98 11.27 13.15 -10.25
N GLU A 99 10.83 13.62 -9.07
CA GLU A 99 11.63 13.65 -7.85
C GLU A 99 12.05 12.23 -7.42
N TYR A 100 11.12 11.27 -7.51
CA TYR A 100 11.39 9.86 -7.24
C TYR A 100 12.50 9.32 -8.14
N ILE A 101 12.43 9.54 -9.46
CA ILE A 101 13.44 9.08 -10.41
C ILE A 101 14.77 9.80 -10.21
N ALA A 102 14.74 11.10 -9.88
CA ALA A 102 15.92 11.91 -9.62
C ALA A 102 16.74 11.42 -8.41
N SER A 103 16.12 10.67 -7.49
CA SER A 103 16.81 10.02 -6.36
C SER A 103 17.68 8.83 -6.76
N TYR A 104 17.52 8.30 -7.97
CA TYR A 104 18.35 7.24 -8.54
C TYR A 104 19.46 7.83 -9.41
N SER A 105 20.48 7.01 -9.70
CA SER A 105 21.60 7.41 -10.55
C SER A 105 21.99 6.32 -11.55
N GLY A 106 22.84 6.67 -12.52
CA GLY A 106 23.39 5.73 -13.50
C GLY A 106 22.34 5.05 -14.39
N ASP A 107 22.55 3.77 -14.67
CA ASP A 107 21.71 2.97 -15.55
C ASP A 107 20.28 2.80 -15.02
N ILE A 108 20.10 2.70 -13.70
CA ILE A 108 18.79 2.55 -13.08
C ILE A 108 17.92 3.78 -13.35
N LYS A 109 18.48 4.99 -13.19
CA LYS A 109 17.78 6.24 -13.50
C LYS A 109 17.34 6.27 -14.97
N LYS A 110 18.26 5.97 -15.90
CA LYS A 110 17.96 5.95 -17.34
C LYS A 110 16.82 4.98 -17.68
N ARG A 111 16.83 3.77 -17.10
CA ARG A 111 15.75 2.79 -17.30
C ARG A 111 14.40 3.29 -16.81
N MET A 112 14.36 3.97 -15.66
CA MET A 112 13.13 4.55 -15.13
C MET A 112 12.62 5.70 -16.00
N GLU A 113 13.51 6.58 -16.49
CA GLU A 113 13.17 7.67 -17.40
C GLU A 113 12.58 7.14 -18.71
N THR A 114 13.23 6.14 -19.32
CA THR A 114 12.73 5.49 -20.54
C THR A 114 11.39 4.81 -20.29
N LEU A 115 11.22 4.07 -19.19
CA LEU A 115 9.95 3.44 -18.86
C LEU A 115 8.83 4.47 -18.61
N ARG A 116 9.12 5.56 -17.89
CA ARG A 116 8.18 6.67 -17.69
C ARG A 116 7.71 7.22 -19.02
N GLN A 117 8.63 7.50 -19.95
CA GLN A 117 8.30 8.00 -21.27
C GLN A 117 7.40 7.03 -22.06
N ILE A 118 7.77 5.75 -22.11
CA ILE A 118 6.97 4.70 -22.78
C ILE A 118 5.54 4.67 -22.24
N ILE A 119 5.38 4.77 -20.92
CA ILE A 119 4.05 4.74 -20.30
C ILE A 119 3.24 5.97 -20.70
N LEU A 120 3.82 7.17 -20.64
CA LEU A 120 3.13 8.41 -21.01
C LEU A 120 2.77 8.47 -22.51
N GLU A 121 3.58 7.86 -23.38
CA GLU A 121 3.29 7.74 -24.82
C GLU A 121 2.09 6.82 -25.12
N CYS A 122 1.67 5.96 -24.19
CA CYS A 122 0.55 5.04 -24.42
C CYS A 122 -0.82 5.73 -24.42
N SER A 123 -0.94 6.92 -23.82
CA SER A 123 -2.14 7.76 -23.89
C SER A 123 -1.87 9.16 -23.34
N PRO A 124 -2.31 10.25 -24.02
CA PRO A 124 -2.12 11.61 -23.54
C PRO A 124 -2.92 11.94 -22.26
N GLU A 125 -3.88 11.10 -21.90
CA GLU A 125 -4.72 11.24 -20.71
C GLU A 125 -4.05 10.70 -19.43
N ILE A 126 -2.88 10.06 -19.56
CA ILE A 126 -2.16 9.49 -18.42
C ILE A 126 -1.57 10.61 -17.56
N THR A 127 -1.86 10.54 -16.27
CA THR A 127 -1.29 11.43 -15.25
C THR A 127 -0.42 10.65 -14.27
N GLU A 128 0.41 11.36 -13.50
CA GLU A 128 1.40 10.78 -12.61
C GLU A 128 1.13 11.15 -11.15
N LYS A 129 1.44 10.23 -10.23
CA LYS A 129 1.48 10.50 -8.78
C LYS A 129 2.45 9.58 -8.07
N ILE A 130 2.79 9.94 -6.83
CA ILE A 130 3.41 8.99 -5.90
C ILE A 130 2.31 8.30 -5.10
N SER A 131 2.31 6.96 -5.15
CA SER A 131 1.39 6.14 -4.35
C SER A 131 2.14 4.96 -3.76
N TRP A 132 1.93 4.71 -2.47
CA TRP A 132 2.64 3.66 -1.72
C TRP A 132 4.17 3.72 -1.85
N GLY A 133 4.74 4.91 -2.03
CA GLY A 133 6.18 5.11 -2.23
C GLY A 133 6.69 4.70 -3.62
N MET A 134 5.79 4.52 -4.59
CA MET A 134 6.10 4.09 -5.96
C MET A 134 5.67 5.13 -6.99
N ALA A 135 6.37 5.16 -8.12
CA ALA A 135 5.93 5.89 -9.30
C ALA A 135 4.64 5.24 -9.83
N THR A 136 3.56 6.03 -9.91
CA THR A 136 2.23 5.55 -10.25
C THR A 136 1.66 6.36 -11.41
N PHE A 137 1.17 5.65 -12.42
CA PHE A 137 0.52 6.24 -13.58
C PHE A 137 -0.98 5.97 -13.50
N VAL A 138 -1.78 6.95 -13.89
CA VAL A 138 -3.22 7.01 -13.65
C VAL A 138 -3.93 7.37 -14.95
N LEU A 139 -5.00 6.66 -15.25
CA LEU A 139 -5.95 6.98 -16.32
C LEU A 139 -7.36 7.04 -15.73
N ASN A 140 -8.10 5.91 -15.70
CA ASN A 140 -9.42 5.80 -15.04
C ASN A 140 -9.30 5.12 -13.67
N GLY A 141 -8.29 5.55 -12.90
CA GLY A 141 -7.77 4.82 -11.75
C GLY A 141 -6.30 4.45 -11.95
N ASN A 142 -5.74 3.65 -11.05
CA ASN A 142 -4.34 3.25 -11.16
C ASN A 142 -4.14 2.35 -12.39
N LEU A 143 -3.29 2.79 -13.32
CA LEU A 143 -3.03 2.12 -14.59
C LEU A 143 -1.92 1.07 -14.42
N VAL A 144 -0.72 1.55 -14.08
CA VAL A 144 0.51 0.78 -13.81
C VAL A 144 1.36 1.51 -12.76
N HIS A 145 2.27 0.77 -12.13
CA HIS A 145 3.28 1.33 -11.23
C HIS A 145 4.66 0.80 -11.57
N PHE A 146 5.71 1.50 -11.14
CA PHE A 146 7.03 0.90 -10.98
C PHE A 146 7.73 1.34 -9.71
N SER A 147 8.66 0.52 -9.23
CA SER A 147 9.50 0.82 -8.06
C SER A 147 10.91 0.27 -8.22
N GLY A 148 11.91 1.03 -7.76
CA GLY A 148 13.29 0.56 -7.71
C GLY A 148 13.52 -0.37 -6.52
N GLN A 149 13.95 -1.60 -6.78
CA GLN A 149 14.38 -2.56 -5.76
C GLN A 149 15.90 -2.72 -5.78
N LYS A 150 16.47 -3.46 -4.81
CA LYS A 150 17.94 -3.63 -4.69
C LYS A 150 18.58 -4.30 -5.92
N ARG A 151 17.87 -5.21 -6.59
CA ARG A 151 18.42 -6.04 -7.68
C ARG A 151 17.61 -5.99 -8.99
N HIS A 152 16.47 -5.34 -8.98
CA HIS A 152 15.56 -5.29 -10.11
C HIS A 152 14.67 -4.04 -10.05
N LEU A 153 14.08 -3.67 -11.18
CA LEU A 153 12.95 -2.75 -11.22
C LEU A 153 11.66 -3.58 -11.09
N GLY A 154 10.81 -3.25 -10.12
CA GLY A 154 9.48 -3.85 -10.03
C GLY A 154 8.51 -3.10 -10.94
N PHE A 155 7.79 -3.81 -11.81
CA PHE A 155 6.72 -3.25 -12.64
C PHE A 155 5.39 -3.93 -12.30
N TYR A 156 4.33 -3.15 -12.09
CA TYR A 156 3.07 -3.63 -11.52
C TYR A 156 1.88 -3.32 -12.44
N PRO A 157 1.57 -4.19 -13.41
CA PRO A 157 0.55 -3.92 -14.41
C PRO A 157 -0.84 -4.46 -14.05
N THR A 158 -1.08 -4.85 -12.79
CA THR A 158 -2.30 -5.55 -12.32
C THR A 158 -2.43 -7.01 -12.79
N PRO A 159 -3.31 -7.83 -12.17
CA PRO A 159 -3.42 -9.26 -12.50
C PRO A 159 -3.89 -9.60 -13.90
N SER A 160 -4.77 -8.81 -14.50
CA SER A 160 -5.27 -9.10 -15.84
C SER A 160 -4.17 -9.01 -16.90
N ALA A 161 -3.25 -8.05 -16.76
CA ALA A 161 -2.09 -7.97 -17.66
C ALA A 161 -1.10 -9.11 -17.45
N ILE A 162 -0.87 -9.54 -16.21
CA ILE A 162 -0.01 -10.71 -15.96
C ILE A 162 -0.60 -11.94 -16.67
N GLU A 163 -1.89 -12.17 -16.52
CA GLU A 163 -2.56 -13.31 -17.16
C GLU A 163 -2.48 -13.25 -18.70
N ALA A 164 -2.70 -12.07 -19.29
CA ALA A 164 -2.69 -11.88 -20.73
C ALA A 164 -1.28 -12.01 -21.37
N PHE A 165 -0.21 -11.81 -20.60
CA PHE A 165 1.17 -11.80 -21.11
C PHE A 165 2.06 -12.88 -20.49
N LYS A 166 1.53 -13.80 -19.68
CA LYS A 166 2.32 -14.79 -18.92
C LYS A 166 3.27 -15.63 -19.78
N ASP A 167 2.86 -16.00 -21.00
CA ASP A 167 3.66 -16.81 -21.93
C ASP A 167 4.87 -16.03 -22.50
N ARG A 168 4.88 -14.71 -22.36
CA ARG A 168 6.00 -13.83 -22.76
C ARG A 168 6.84 -13.37 -21.59
N LEU A 169 6.54 -13.86 -20.38
CA LEU A 169 7.24 -13.51 -19.15
C LEU A 169 8.14 -14.66 -18.65
N GLU A 170 8.37 -15.69 -19.46
CA GLU A 170 9.14 -16.90 -19.06
C GLU A 170 10.56 -16.59 -18.56
N ASP A 171 11.20 -15.57 -19.13
CA ASP A 171 12.54 -15.11 -18.72
C ASP A 171 12.54 -14.25 -17.44
N TYR A 172 11.37 -13.90 -16.91
CA TYR A 172 11.21 -12.98 -15.80
C TYR A 172 10.52 -13.65 -14.61
N LYS A 173 10.94 -13.27 -13.40
CA LYS A 173 10.16 -13.61 -12.21
C LYS A 173 8.94 -12.70 -12.14
N TYR A 174 7.75 -13.30 -12.06
CA TYR A 174 6.50 -12.56 -11.87
C TYR A 174 5.61 -13.20 -10.80
N SER A 175 4.63 -12.43 -10.35
CA SER A 175 3.56 -12.85 -9.44
C SER A 175 2.22 -12.33 -9.96
N LYS A 176 1.14 -12.56 -9.23
CA LYS A 176 -0.22 -12.15 -9.62
C LYS A 176 -0.36 -10.67 -10.01
N GLY A 177 0.55 -9.76 -9.65
CA GLY A 177 0.45 -8.36 -10.06
C GLY A 177 1.77 -7.64 -10.24
N ALA A 178 2.87 -8.37 -10.39
CA ALA A 178 4.20 -7.78 -10.45
C ALA A 178 5.15 -8.58 -11.35
N ILE A 179 6.00 -7.87 -12.08
CA ILE A 179 7.12 -8.40 -12.86
C ILE A 179 8.41 -7.83 -12.26
N GLN A 180 9.41 -8.69 -12.03
CA GLN A 180 10.75 -8.28 -11.62
C GLN A 180 11.64 -8.18 -12.85
N LEU A 181 12.12 -6.98 -13.16
CA LEU A 181 12.99 -6.68 -14.30
C LEU A 181 14.44 -6.55 -13.79
N PRO A 182 15.29 -7.59 -13.91
CA PRO A 182 16.62 -7.61 -13.31
C PRO A 182 17.53 -6.54 -13.89
N TYR A 183 18.34 -5.87 -13.06
CA TYR A 183 19.26 -4.83 -13.55
C TYR A 183 20.44 -5.38 -14.36
N ASN A 184 20.73 -6.68 -14.24
CA ASN A 184 21.79 -7.36 -14.98
C ASN A 184 21.35 -7.90 -16.35
N GLN A 185 20.15 -7.54 -16.81
CA GLN A 185 19.60 -7.95 -18.10
C GLN A 185 19.07 -6.72 -18.88
N PRO A 186 18.92 -6.79 -20.21
CA PRO A 186 18.27 -5.73 -20.98
C PRO A 186 16.82 -5.52 -20.54
N MET A 187 16.33 -4.27 -20.63
CA MET A 187 14.91 -3.98 -20.41
C MET A 187 14.08 -4.43 -21.61
N PRO A 188 12.96 -5.15 -21.41
CA PRO A 188 12.06 -5.55 -22.49
C PRO A 188 11.07 -4.41 -22.81
N TYR A 189 11.57 -3.26 -23.27
CA TYR A 189 10.77 -2.04 -23.42
C TYR A 189 9.52 -2.20 -24.31
N GLU A 190 9.63 -2.94 -25.41
CA GLU A 190 8.48 -3.22 -26.28
C GLU A 190 7.39 -4.02 -25.56
N LEU A 191 7.77 -5.06 -24.81
CA LEU A 191 6.82 -5.83 -24.00
C LEU A 191 6.14 -4.93 -22.94
N LEU A 192 6.89 -4.03 -22.29
CA LEU A 192 6.34 -3.10 -21.31
C LEU A 192 5.37 -2.09 -21.95
N ARG A 193 5.66 -1.64 -23.19
CA ARG A 193 4.76 -0.81 -23.98
C ARG A 193 3.46 -1.55 -24.28
N GLU A 194 3.54 -2.76 -24.81
CA GLU A 194 2.37 -3.58 -25.14
C GLU A 194 1.50 -3.88 -23.91
N ILE A 195 2.13 -4.24 -22.77
CA ILE A 195 1.41 -4.43 -21.51
C ILE A 195 0.69 -3.15 -21.08
N THR A 196 1.34 -1.99 -21.19
CA THR A 196 0.75 -0.71 -20.82
C THR A 196 -0.40 -0.33 -21.74
N GLN A 197 -0.26 -0.54 -23.05
CA GLN A 197 -1.32 -0.32 -24.03
C GLN A 197 -2.52 -1.22 -23.77
N PHE A 198 -2.31 -2.50 -23.47
CA PHE A 198 -3.37 -3.41 -23.05
C PHE A 198 -4.13 -2.87 -21.83
N ARG A 199 -3.41 -2.36 -20.83
CA ARG A 199 -4.01 -1.74 -19.63
C ARG A 199 -4.81 -0.49 -19.95
N VAL A 200 -4.33 0.35 -20.87
CA VAL A 200 -5.07 1.54 -21.34
C VAL A 200 -6.38 1.11 -22.00
N GLN A 201 -6.35 0.12 -22.89
CA GLN A 201 -7.55 -0.37 -23.56
C GLN A 201 -8.55 -0.98 -22.58
N GLU A 202 -8.08 -1.78 -21.61
CA GLU A 202 -8.95 -2.36 -20.58
C GLU A 202 -9.67 -1.28 -19.75
N GLN A 203 -9.00 -0.17 -19.43
CA GLN A 203 -9.60 0.93 -18.68
C GLN A 203 -10.53 1.83 -19.51
N LYS A 204 -10.38 1.84 -20.85
CA LYS A 204 -11.27 2.58 -21.75
C LYS A 204 -12.56 1.81 -22.09
N GLN A 205 -12.57 0.50 -21.88
CA GLN A 205 -13.72 -0.37 -22.13
C GLN A 205 -14.62 -0.59 -20.89
N LYS A 206 -14.26 -0.01 -19.75
CA LYS A 206 -15.01 -0.05 -18.49
C LYS A 206 -15.82 1.22 -18.32
#